data_AF-A0AAV2MIJ9-F1
#
_entry.id   AF-A0AAV2MIJ9-F1
#
_cell.length_a   1.000
_cell.length_b   1.000
_cell.length_c   1.000
_cell.angle_alpha   90.00
_cell.angle_beta   90.00
_cell.angle_gamma   90.00
#
_symmetry.space_group_name_H-M   'P 1'
#
loop_
_entity.id
_entity.type
_entity.pdbx_description
1 polymer ?
#
loop_
_entity_poly.entity_id
_entity_poly.type
_entity_poly.pdbx_seq_one_letter_code
_entity_poly.pdbx_strand_id
1 'polypeptide(L)'
;MKRGSVIGNIAKDVGLDLSRLSARRARVDSEDNGVQFCSVNLNTGELLVQERIDREGLCAKKTSCILKQELVLENPLELHRFYHPRARHQRQRTSI
;
A
#
# COMPACT_ATOMS: atom_id res chain seq x y z
N MET A 1 -5.32 -1.39 -10.47
CA MET A 1 -6.31 -1.98 -9.53
C MET A 1 -7.54 -1.10 -9.51
N LYS A 2 -8.73 -1.65 -9.21
CA LYS A 2 -9.95 -0.85 -9.09
C LYS A 2 -10.05 -0.22 -7.70
N ARG A 3 -10.64 0.97 -7.60
CA ARG A 3 -11.00 1.59 -6.32
C ARG A 3 -11.86 0.63 -5.49
N GLY A 4 -11.56 0.52 -4.20
CA GLY A 4 -12.20 -0.41 -3.26
C GLY A 4 -11.67 -1.85 -3.30
N SER A 5 -10.65 -2.15 -4.11
CA SER A 5 -10.03 -3.49 -4.08
C SER A 5 -9.29 -3.69 -2.77
N VAL A 6 -9.49 -4.84 -2.13
CA VAL A 6 -8.70 -5.28 -0.98
C VAL A 6 -7.34 -5.75 -1.47
N ILE A 7 -6.28 -5.24 -0.84
CA ILE A 7 -4.90 -5.63 -1.13
C ILE A 7 -4.50 -6.77 -0.18
N GLY A 8 -4.76 -6.62 1.10
CA GLY A 8 -4.32 -7.52 2.16
C GLY A 8 -4.59 -6.95 3.55
N ASN A 9 -4.27 -7.71 4.59
CA ASN A 9 -4.52 -7.31 5.97
C ASN A 9 -3.24 -6.77 6.63
N ILE A 10 -3.09 -5.45 6.65
CA ILE A 10 -1.90 -4.79 7.19
C ILE A 10 -1.78 -4.97 8.72
N ALA A 11 -2.91 -5.15 9.41
CA ALA A 11 -2.91 -5.41 10.86
C ALA A 11 -2.12 -6.68 11.18
N LYS A 12 -2.32 -7.74 10.39
CA LYS A 12 -1.62 -9.02 10.54
C LYS A 12 -0.15 -8.91 10.12
N ASP A 13 0.16 -8.23 9.02
CA ASP A 13 1.54 -8.04 8.55
C ASP A 13 2.39 -7.26 9.56
N VAL A 14 1.79 -6.26 10.23
CA VAL A 14 2.48 -5.44 11.25
C VAL A 14 2.37 -6.08 12.65
N GLY A 15 1.52 -7.07 12.84
CA GLY A 15 1.28 -7.71 14.14
C GLY A 15 0.58 -6.79 15.15
N LEU A 16 -0.28 -5.88 14.68
CA LEU A 16 -1.07 -4.97 15.50
C LEU A 16 -2.54 -5.39 15.50
N ASP A 17 -3.18 -5.33 16.67
CA ASP A 17 -4.63 -5.49 16.78
C ASP A 17 -5.40 -4.32 16.14
N LEU A 18 -6.62 -4.60 15.70
CA LEU A 18 -7.56 -3.62 15.14
C LEU A 18 -7.80 -2.44 16.10
N SER A 19 -7.96 -2.75 17.39
CA SER A 19 -8.12 -1.75 18.45
C SER A 19 -6.89 -0.84 18.58
N ARG A 20 -5.69 -1.35 18.30
CA ARG A 20 -4.45 -0.56 18.32
C ARG A 20 -4.34 0.29 17.06
N LEU A 21 -4.70 -0.23 15.90
CA LEU A 21 -4.74 0.56 14.67
C LEU A 21 -5.68 1.76 14.80
N SER A 22 -6.89 1.54 15.34
CA SER A 22 -7.87 2.60 15.53
C SER A 22 -7.44 3.60 16.61
N ALA A 23 -6.98 3.12 17.78
CA ALA A 23 -6.52 3.97 18.86
C ALA A 23 -5.32 4.85 18.46
N ARG A 24 -4.45 4.35 17.59
CA ARG A 24 -3.25 5.04 17.11
C ARG A 24 -3.47 5.81 15.80
N ARG A 25 -4.72 5.91 15.33
CA ARG A 25 -5.10 6.61 14.09
C ARG A 25 -4.23 6.20 12.90
N ALA A 26 -4.12 4.89 12.69
CA ALA A 26 -3.32 4.36 11.59
C ALA A 26 -3.79 4.93 10.24
N ARG A 27 -2.86 5.48 9.47
CA ARG A 27 -3.13 6.05 8.15
C ARG A 27 -2.05 5.64 7.17
N VAL A 28 -2.39 5.59 5.90
CA VAL A 28 -1.43 5.27 4.84
C VAL A 28 -1.08 6.54 4.12
N ASP A 29 0.22 6.83 4.08
CA ASP A 29 0.77 7.93 3.32
C ASP A 29 1.55 7.41 2.11
N SER A 30 1.70 8.25 1.10
CA SER A 30 2.39 7.91 -0.14
C SER A 30 3.44 8.97 -0.44
N GLU A 31 4.68 8.55 -0.58
CA GLU A 31 5.82 9.45 -0.85
C GLU A 31 5.66 10.20 -2.18
N ASP A 32 4.89 9.63 -3.12
CA ASP A 32 4.75 10.15 -4.49
C ASP A 32 3.61 11.17 -4.59
N ASN A 33 3.99 12.46 -4.70
CA ASN A 33 3.12 13.59 -5.04
C ASN A 33 1.91 13.85 -4.12
N GLY A 34 1.90 13.30 -2.90
CA GLY A 34 0.81 13.50 -1.94
C GLY A 34 -0.50 12.81 -2.31
N VAL A 35 -0.48 11.92 -3.31
CA VAL A 35 -1.67 11.17 -3.75
C VAL A 35 -1.78 9.90 -2.92
N GLN A 36 -2.81 9.82 -2.07
CA GLN A 36 -3.10 8.62 -1.29
C GLN A 36 -3.78 7.57 -2.16
N PHE A 37 -2.98 6.64 -2.70
CA PHE A 37 -3.49 5.53 -3.53
C PHE A 37 -4.20 4.45 -2.73
N CYS A 38 -3.79 4.25 -1.47
CA CYS A 38 -4.29 3.20 -0.59
C CYS A 38 -4.69 3.79 0.76
N SER A 39 -5.66 3.16 1.40
CA SER A 39 -6.17 3.50 2.72
C SER A 39 -6.30 2.25 3.58
N VAL A 40 -6.15 2.38 4.89
CA VAL A 40 -6.36 1.26 5.82
C VAL A 40 -7.74 1.36 6.44
N ASN A 41 -8.50 0.26 6.41
CA ASN A 41 -9.74 0.15 7.15
C ASN A 41 -9.43 -0.21 8.61
N LEU A 42 -9.63 0.74 9.52
CA LEU A 42 -9.37 0.56 10.95
C LEU A 42 -10.29 -0.48 11.62
N ASN A 43 -11.43 -0.81 10.99
CA ASN A 43 -12.38 -1.79 11.53
C ASN A 43 -12.00 -3.22 11.18
N THR A 44 -11.37 -3.45 10.02
CA THR A 44 -11.02 -4.80 9.53
C THR A 44 -9.51 -5.05 9.46
N GLY A 45 -8.72 -3.98 9.52
CA GLY A 45 -7.26 -4.03 9.37
C GLY A 45 -6.83 -4.23 7.92
N GLU A 46 -7.74 -4.05 6.97
CA GLU A 46 -7.52 -4.30 5.55
C GLU A 46 -7.02 -3.04 4.85
N LEU A 47 -6.00 -3.21 4.01
CA LEU A 47 -5.51 -2.20 3.11
C LEU A 47 -6.37 -2.22 1.84
N LEU A 48 -6.97 -1.08 1.53
CA LEU A 48 -7.90 -0.88 0.42
C LEU A 48 -7.31 0.12 -0.58
N VAL A 49 -7.59 -0.08 -1.86
CA VAL A 49 -7.24 0.88 -2.91
C VAL A 49 -8.21 2.06 -2.86
N GLN A 50 -7.75 3.24 -2.46
CA GLN A 50 -8.57 4.45 -2.35
C GLN A 50 -8.75 5.15 -3.71
N GLU A 51 -7.69 5.19 -4.50
CA GLU A 51 -7.66 5.80 -5.83
C GLU A 51 -7.21 4.79 -6.88
N ARG A 52 -7.67 4.96 -8.13
CA ARG A 52 -7.34 4.00 -9.20
C ARG A 52 -5.84 4.01 -9.45
N ILE A 53 -5.18 2.91 -9.06
CA ILE A 53 -3.78 2.68 -9.38
C ILE A 53 -3.69 2.20 -10.83
N ASP A 54 -3.39 3.13 -11.73
CA ASP A 54 -3.15 2.87 -13.14
C ASP A 54 -1.64 2.96 -13.45
N ARG A 55 -1.04 1.82 -13.80
CA ARG A 55 0.40 1.70 -14.02
C ARG A 55 0.87 2.53 -15.22
N GLU A 56 0.04 2.71 -16.24
CA GLU A 56 0.39 3.50 -17.42
C GLU A 56 0.36 4.99 -17.14
N GLY A 57 -0.64 5.46 -16.37
CA GLY A 57 -0.75 6.86 -15.95
C GLY A 57 0.30 7.29 -14.93
N LEU A 58 0.61 6.45 -13.95
CA LEU A 58 1.52 6.81 -12.85
C LEU A 58 3.00 6.66 -13.21
N CYS A 59 3.34 5.61 -13.94
CA CYS A 59 4.75 5.22 -14.11
C CYS A 59 5.26 5.44 -15.54
N ALA A 60 4.49 6.09 -16.42
CA ALA A 60 4.87 6.51 -17.79
C ALA A 60 5.99 5.65 -18.41
N LYS A 61 5.62 4.48 -18.97
CA LYS A 61 6.51 3.51 -19.64
C LYS A 61 7.74 3.00 -18.83
N LYS A 62 7.88 3.25 -17.52
CA LYS A 62 8.98 2.69 -16.72
C LYS A 62 8.84 1.18 -16.51
N THR A 63 9.92 0.46 -16.78
CA THR A 63 10.05 -1.00 -16.65
C THR A 63 10.06 -1.49 -15.21
N SER A 64 10.39 -0.66 -14.21
CA SER A 64 10.19 -0.88 -12.78
C SER A 64 9.58 0.38 -12.14
N CYS A 65 8.63 0.21 -11.25
CA CYS A 65 7.88 1.28 -10.60
C CYS A 65 7.37 0.67 -9.32
N ILE A 66 7.86 1.21 -8.22
CA ILE A 66 7.57 0.76 -6.88
C ILE A 66 6.81 1.92 -6.27
N LEU A 67 5.55 1.70 -5.95
CA LEU A 67 4.79 2.66 -5.16
C LEU A 67 5.25 2.46 -3.72
N LYS A 68 5.94 3.48 -3.20
CA LYS A 68 6.35 3.52 -1.80
C LYS A 68 5.17 4.04 -0.99
N GLN A 69 4.72 3.22 -0.05
CA GLN A 69 3.65 3.58 0.86
C GLN A 69 4.10 3.31 2.29
N GLU A 70 3.64 4.16 3.19
CA GLU A 70 4.04 4.13 4.60
C GLU A 70 2.78 4.09 5.46
N LEU A 71 2.69 3.09 6.33
CA LEU A 71 1.69 3.08 7.39
C LEU A 71 2.22 3.94 8.53
N VAL A 72 1.53 5.03 8.80
CA VAL A 72 1.81 5.97 9.89
C VAL A 72 0.86 5.68 11.04
N LEU A 73 1.41 5.42 12.22
CA LEU A 73 0.70 5.39 13.49
C LEU A 73 1.03 6.71 14.20
N GLU A 74 0.04 7.45 14.67
CA GLU A 74 0.28 8.81 15.18
C GLU A 74 0.68 8.84 16.67
N ASN A 75 0.39 7.80 17.46
CA ASN A 75 0.62 7.80 18.90
C ASN A 75 0.95 6.41 19.49
N PRO A 76 2.22 6.12 19.84
CA PRO A 76 3.42 6.86 19.49
C PRO A 76 3.63 6.90 17.96
N LEU A 77 4.41 7.87 17.48
CA LEU A 77 4.69 8.01 16.06
C LEU A 77 5.52 6.81 15.57
N GLU A 78 4.91 5.94 14.75
CA GLU A 78 5.58 4.78 14.15
C GLU A 78 5.29 4.71 12.65
N LEU A 79 6.31 4.31 11.88
CA LEU A 79 6.29 4.30 10.41
C LEU A 79 6.66 2.92 9.91
N HIS A 80 5.71 2.21 9.30
CA HIS A 80 5.97 0.93 8.65
C HIS A 80 5.96 1.12 7.14
N ARG A 81 7.13 0.99 6.53
CA ARG A 81 7.30 1.04 5.08
C ARG A 81 6.89 -0.28 4.49
N PHE A 82 5.93 -0.25 3.58
CA PHE A 82 5.59 -1.41 2.78
C PHE A 82 5.68 -1.05 1.30
N TYR A 83 6.37 -1.92 0.56
CA TYR A 83 6.44 -1.80 -0.88
C TYR A 83 5.33 -2.64 -1.45
N HIS A 84 4.53 -2.09 -2.36
CA HIS A 84 3.73 -2.95 -3.20
C HIS A 84 4.66 -3.66 -4.18
N PRO A 85 4.88 -4.99 -4.06
CA PRO A 85 5.54 -5.71 -5.12
C PRO A 85 4.64 -5.59 -6.34
N ARG A 86 5.21 -5.17 -7.46
CA ARG A 86 4.51 -5.22 -8.74
C ARG A 86 3.85 -6.60 -8.92
N ALA A 87 2.64 -6.59 -9.46
CA ALA A 87 2.21 -7.64 -10.38
C ALA A 87 3.35 -7.84 -11.39
N ARG A 88 4.07 -8.96 -11.27
CA ARG A 88 5.20 -9.29 -12.13
C ARG A 88 4.75 -9.07 -13.58
N HIS A 89 5.45 -8.23 -14.32
CA HIS A 89 5.61 -8.58 -15.73
C HIS A 89 6.51 -9.79 -15.67
N GLN A 90 5.94 -10.98 -15.83
CA GLN A 90 6.69 -12.20 -16.04
C GLN A 90 7.38 -12.02 -17.40
N ARG A 91 8.50 -11.27 -17.42
CA ARG A 91 9.46 -11.37 -18.51
C ARG A 91 9.94 -12.81 -18.44
N GLN A 92 9.57 -13.54 -19.48
CA GLN A 92 9.91 -14.93 -19.68
C GLN A 92 11.38 -15.16 -19.34
N ARG A 93 11.64 -16.23 -18.60
CA ARG A 93 12.93 -16.90 -18.66
C ARG A 93 13.21 -17.19 -20.13
N THR A 94 14.08 -16.42 -20.75
CA THR A 94 14.90 -16.94 -21.85
C THR A 94 16.20 -17.38 -21.21
N SER A 95 16.25 -18.66 -20.86
CA SER A 95 17.52 -19.39 -20.75
C SER A 95 18.13 -19.43 -22.16
N ILE A 96 19.36 -18.96 -22.26
CA ILE A 96 20.35 -19.48 -23.21
C ILE A 96 21.44 -20.07 -22.33
#